data_AF-A0A498L4P5-F1
#
_entry.id   AF-A0A498L4P5-F1
#
_cell.length_a   1.000
_cell.length_b   1.000
_cell.length_c   1.000
_cell.angle_alpha   90.00
_cell.angle_beta   90.00
_cell.angle_gamma   90.00
#
_symmetry.space_group_name_H-M   'P 1'
#
loop_
_entity.id
_entity.type
_entity.pdbx_description
1 polymer ?
#
loop_
_entity_poly.entity_id
_entity_poly.type
_entity_poly.pdbx_seq_one_letter_code
_entity_poly.pdbx_strand_id
1 'polypeptide(L)'
;MMRVLSLWTVACVFYAGVRCVPLADEKSTGCGSDDVSIANGAAVGCDRQKTDDDLNAQERHEGLLKELQELAEHEKDREREYARERDDYELNDTWEEDEDDKEDEDEDEGAVKEQNERDLDELLQEEIQKTEIQRRQDEELEELLKELKKKQQEKKLRRDQEEEEEKRKNELELMVEKEKVEKELNELLEEQKNDTKSWNKEKEKEEKQEELQELMRKMERVQEEEEKEPQRKREMENASDEATRQFERERDGEEQEEEKEEDRQHDEEEEEEEDEDEELLEIEAELRKVAAQLHELRRG
;
A
#
# COMPACT_ATOMS: atom_id res chain seq x y z
N MET A 1 2.70 4.37 52.42
CA MET A 1 3.78 3.49 51.95
C MET A 1 3.63 3.39 50.43
N MET A 2 4.74 3.68 49.75
CA MET A 2 5.08 3.37 48.35
C MET A 2 4.22 3.98 47.23
N ARG A 3 4.68 5.16 46.79
CA ARG A 3 4.64 5.63 45.41
C ARG A 3 5.64 4.80 44.60
N VAL A 4 5.27 4.34 43.40
CA VAL A 4 6.24 3.89 42.40
C VAL A 4 6.05 4.77 41.16
N LEU A 5 6.97 5.72 41.03
CA LEU A 5 7.24 6.47 39.81
C LEU A 5 8.04 5.55 38.90
N SER A 6 7.50 5.18 37.75
CA SER A 6 8.31 4.66 36.63
C SER A 6 8.46 5.77 35.59
N LEU A 7 9.49 6.59 35.80
CA LEU A 7 10.25 7.18 34.71
C LEU A 7 11.08 6.05 34.09
N TRP A 8 11.32 6.10 32.76
CA TRP A 8 12.58 5.77 32.07
C TRP A 8 12.35 5.93 30.55
N THR A 9 12.84 7.04 29.98
CA THR A 9 14.06 7.16 29.15
C THR A 9 13.81 6.90 27.66
N VAL A 10 13.54 8.00 26.94
CA VAL A 10 13.83 8.16 25.51
C VAL A 10 15.35 8.04 25.34
N ALA A 11 15.80 7.03 24.62
CA ALA A 11 17.17 6.92 24.15
C ALA A 11 17.18 7.23 22.65
N CYS A 12 17.52 8.47 22.31
CA CYS A 12 18.01 8.82 20.98
C CYS A 12 19.35 8.10 20.76
N VAL A 13 19.42 7.24 19.74
CA VAL A 13 20.70 6.90 19.10
C VAL A 13 20.60 7.36 17.66
N PHE A 14 21.07 8.57 17.45
CA PHE A 14 21.50 9.07 16.15
C PHE A 14 22.90 8.53 15.82
N TYR A 15 23.16 8.36 14.52
CA TYR A 15 24.46 8.23 13.85
C TYR A 15 25.28 6.94 14.00
N ALA A 16 25.18 6.09 12.98
CA ALA A 16 26.37 5.50 12.37
C ALA A 16 26.25 5.63 10.85
N GLY A 17 27.05 6.54 10.28
CA GLY A 17 27.15 6.71 8.85
C GLY A 17 27.96 5.59 8.17
N VAL A 18 27.62 5.41 6.89
CA VAL A 18 28.52 5.08 5.77
C VAL A 18 29.39 3.83 5.90
N ARG A 19 29.05 2.80 5.10
CA ARG A 19 29.95 2.34 4.02
C ARG A 19 29.24 1.39 3.05
N CYS A 20 29.04 1.88 1.83
CA CYS A 20 28.92 1.05 0.64
C CYS A 20 30.16 0.15 0.53
N VAL A 21 29.92 -1.14 0.30
CA VAL A 21 30.93 -2.12 -0.08
C VAL A 21 31.29 -1.86 -1.55
N PRO A 22 32.57 -1.81 -1.95
CA PRO A 22 32.94 -1.69 -3.35
C PRO A 22 32.85 -3.07 -4.04
N LEU A 23 32.08 -3.14 -5.12
CA LEU A 23 32.20 -4.19 -6.13
C LEU A 23 33.58 -4.03 -6.79
N ALA A 24 34.40 -5.08 -6.75
CA ALA A 24 35.64 -5.13 -7.51
C ALA A 24 35.31 -5.48 -8.97
N ASP A 25 35.46 -4.49 -9.84
CA ASP A 25 35.46 -4.60 -11.30
C ASP A 25 36.90 -4.89 -11.76
N GLU A 26 37.16 -6.11 -12.25
CA GLU A 26 38.47 -6.54 -12.73
C GLU A 26 38.57 -6.29 -14.24
N LYS A 27 39.14 -5.14 -14.61
CA LYS A 27 39.53 -4.82 -15.98
C LYS A 27 40.99 -5.18 -16.22
N SER A 28 41.25 -6.06 -17.18
CA SER A 28 42.43 -6.01 -18.05
C SER A 28 42.15 -6.92 -19.25
N THR A 29 42.44 -6.62 -20.50
CA THR A 29 43.13 -5.52 -21.17
C THR A 29 42.88 -5.80 -22.65
N GLY A 30 42.64 -4.76 -23.44
CA GLY A 30 42.62 -4.90 -24.90
C GLY A 30 43.96 -5.41 -25.44
N CYS A 31 43.91 -6.08 -26.58
CA CYS A 31 45.07 -6.16 -27.46
C CYS A 31 44.59 -6.36 -28.90
N GLY A 32 44.81 -5.33 -29.72
CA GLY A 32 44.81 -5.46 -31.16
C GLY A 32 46.17 -5.95 -31.68
N SER A 33 46.11 -6.48 -32.90
CA SER A 33 47.20 -6.70 -33.85
C SER A 33 48.17 -7.88 -33.60
N ASP A 34 48.09 -8.82 -34.54
CA ASP A 34 49.19 -9.35 -35.37
C ASP A 34 50.61 -9.24 -34.79
N ASP A 35 51.24 -10.36 -34.48
CA ASP A 35 52.22 -11.03 -35.37
C ASP A 35 52.92 -12.18 -34.63
N VAL A 36 53.13 -13.25 -35.38
CA VAL A 36 54.07 -14.39 -35.25
C VAL A 36 55.03 -14.37 -34.06
N SER A 37 55.01 -15.46 -33.26
CA SER A 37 56.18 -16.33 -32.98
C SER A 37 55.86 -17.37 -31.90
N ILE A 38 55.50 -18.61 -32.29
CA ILE A 38 55.74 -19.77 -31.44
C ILE A 38 56.90 -20.56 -32.05
N ALA A 39 58.06 -20.40 -31.43
CA ALA A 39 59.21 -21.25 -31.60
C ALA A 39 59.11 -22.45 -30.64
N ASN A 40 59.62 -23.59 -31.13
CA ASN A 40 59.81 -24.90 -30.48
C ASN A 40 58.54 -25.76 -30.41
N GLY A 41 58.36 -26.81 -31.21
CA GLY A 41 59.35 -27.68 -31.84
C GLY A 41 59.14 -29.12 -31.36
N ALA A 42 58.08 -29.76 -31.85
CA ALA A 42 57.91 -31.21 -31.87
C ALA A 42 56.92 -31.60 -32.98
N ALA A 43 57.34 -31.43 -34.24
CA ALA A 43 56.69 -32.04 -35.38
C ALA A 43 57.39 -33.37 -35.68
N VAL A 44 56.82 -34.47 -35.20
CA VAL A 44 57.09 -35.84 -35.66
C VAL A 44 55.82 -36.61 -35.35
N GLY A 45 55.05 -37.19 -36.26
CA GLY A 45 55.06 -37.38 -37.69
C GLY A 45 53.90 -38.36 -37.92
N CYS A 46 53.05 -38.17 -38.92
CA CYS A 46 52.12 -39.24 -39.29
C CYS A 46 52.93 -40.35 -39.97
N ASP A 47 53.63 -41.16 -39.16
CA ASP A 47 54.03 -42.49 -39.56
C ASP A 47 52.74 -43.25 -39.87
N ARG A 48 52.46 -43.38 -41.17
CA ARG A 48 51.44 -44.28 -41.68
C ARG A 48 51.89 -45.68 -41.27
N GLN A 49 51.42 -46.11 -40.09
CA GLN A 49 51.52 -47.49 -39.67
C GLN A 49 51.00 -48.33 -40.85
N LYS A 50 51.89 -49.16 -41.40
CA LYS A 50 51.47 -50.26 -42.25
C LYS A 50 50.55 -51.11 -41.39
N THR A 51 49.24 -50.95 -41.56
CA THR A 51 48.35 -52.03 -41.18
C THR A 51 48.58 -53.11 -42.23
N ASP A 52 49.06 -54.26 -41.75
CA ASP A 52 49.17 -55.49 -42.48
C ASP A 52 47.76 -56.00 -42.80
N ASP A 53 47.06 -55.29 -43.69
CA ASP A 53 45.80 -55.71 -44.28
C ASP A 53 46.07 -56.10 -45.73
N ASP A 54 46.72 -57.26 -45.91
CA ASP A 54 46.78 -57.98 -47.17
C ASP A 54 45.39 -58.55 -47.55
N LEU A 55 44.34 -57.73 -47.42
CA LEU A 55 43.07 -57.99 -48.07
C LEU A 55 43.24 -57.67 -49.55
N ASN A 56 42.81 -58.60 -50.40
CA ASN A 56 42.92 -58.46 -51.84
C ASN A 56 42.25 -57.13 -52.24
N ALA A 57 42.82 -56.38 -53.18
CA ALA A 57 42.23 -55.12 -53.63
C ALA A 57 40.76 -55.28 -54.06
N GLN A 58 40.41 -56.48 -54.51
CA GLN A 58 39.04 -56.88 -54.84
C GLN A 58 38.11 -56.94 -53.61
N GLU A 59 38.56 -57.48 -52.47
CA GLU A 59 37.75 -57.56 -51.24
C GLU A 59 37.53 -56.18 -50.62
N ARG A 60 38.53 -55.29 -50.71
CA ARG A 60 38.36 -53.89 -50.32
C ARG A 60 37.36 -53.15 -51.22
N HIS A 61 37.43 -53.40 -52.52
CA HIS A 61 36.48 -52.82 -53.48
C HIS A 61 35.06 -53.35 -53.25
N GLU A 62 34.93 -54.64 -52.92
CA GLU A 62 33.64 -55.26 -52.58
C GLU A 62 33.07 -54.72 -51.26
N GLY A 63 33.92 -54.52 -50.24
CA GLY A 63 33.54 -53.86 -48.98
C GLY A 63 33.04 -52.43 -49.21
N LEU A 64 33.81 -51.63 -49.95
CA LEU A 64 33.42 -50.25 -50.30
C LEU A 64 32.12 -50.19 -51.10
N LEU A 65 31.90 -51.12 -52.04
CA LEU A 65 30.64 -51.19 -52.78
C LEU A 65 29.45 -51.48 -51.86
N LYS A 66 29.64 -52.37 -50.87
CA LYS A 66 28.61 -52.69 -49.90
C LYS A 66 28.30 -51.51 -48.99
N GLU A 67 29.32 -50.80 -48.52
CA GLU A 67 29.16 -49.57 -47.71
C GLU A 67 28.47 -48.46 -48.51
N LEU A 68 28.81 -48.27 -49.79
CA LEU A 68 28.14 -47.31 -50.67
C LEU A 68 26.68 -47.70 -50.92
N GLN A 69 26.38 -48.99 -51.06
CA GLN A 69 25.01 -49.46 -51.20
C GLN A 69 24.21 -49.22 -49.92
N GLU A 70 24.79 -49.49 -48.75
CA GLU A 70 24.16 -49.25 -47.44
C GLU A 70 23.92 -47.74 -47.20
N LEU A 71 24.89 -46.89 -47.53
CA LEU A 71 24.71 -45.43 -47.46
C LEU A 71 23.64 -44.93 -48.43
N ALA A 72 23.58 -45.49 -49.64
CA ALA A 72 22.56 -45.11 -50.62
C ALA A 72 21.16 -45.53 -50.17
N GLU A 73 21.02 -46.68 -49.50
CA GLU A 73 19.75 -47.12 -48.90
C GLU A 73 19.36 -46.24 -47.71
N HIS A 74 20.30 -45.96 -46.80
CA HIS A 74 20.09 -45.10 -45.64
C HIS A 74 19.69 -43.67 -46.03
N GLU A 75 20.33 -43.09 -47.03
CA GLU A 75 19.98 -41.75 -47.54
C GLU A 75 18.57 -41.74 -48.15
N LYS A 76 18.17 -42.82 -48.83
CA LYS A 76 16.83 -42.97 -49.41
C LYS A 76 15.76 -43.13 -48.34
N ASP A 77 16.06 -43.82 -47.24
CA ASP A 77 15.17 -43.94 -46.10
C ASP A 77 15.00 -42.60 -45.39
N ARG A 78 16.10 -41.85 -45.19
CA ARG A 78 16.05 -40.48 -44.67
C ARG A 78 15.24 -39.54 -45.56
N GLU A 79 15.38 -39.66 -46.89
CA GLU A 79 14.57 -38.90 -47.85
C GLU A 79 13.08 -39.25 -47.77
N ARG A 80 12.73 -40.53 -47.57
CA ARG A 80 11.34 -40.95 -47.33
C ARG A 80 10.78 -40.41 -46.02
N GLU A 81 11.60 -40.34 -44.97
CA GLU A 81 11.19 -39.74 -43.69
C GLU A 81 10.94 -38.25 -43.85
N TYR A 82 11.84 -37.50 -44.49
CA TYR A 82 11.61 -36.08 -44.80
C TYR A 82 10.43 -35.85 -45.73
N ALA A 83 10.17 -36.76 -46.67
CA ALA A 83 8.99 -36.70 -47.52
C ALA A 83 7.71 -36.91 -46.69
N ARG A 84 7.66 -37.92 -45.82
CA ARG A 84 6.52 -38.13 -44.91
C ARG A 84 6.31 -36.98 -43.93
N GLU A 85 7.38 -36.44 -43.36
CA GLU A 85 7.33 -35.31 -42.45
C GLU A 85 6.82 -34.06 -43.19
N ARG A 86 7.31 -33.80 -44.40
CA ARG A 86 6.77 -32.74 -45.26
C ARG A 86 5.30 -32.95 -45.58
N ASP A 87 4.90 -34.16 -45.95
CA ASP A 87 3.51 -34.49 -46.27
C ASP A 87 2.61 -34.33 -45.02
N ASP A 88 3.12 -34.59 -43.80
CA ASP A 88 2.41 -34.37 -42.52
C ASP A 88 2.24 -32.88 -42.21
N TYR A 89 3.28 -32.06 -42.46
CA TYR A 89 3.18 -30.59 -42.37
C TYR A 89 2.27 -30.00 -43.46
N GLU A 90 2.34 -30.47 -44.71
CA GLU A 90 1.42 -30.07 -45.79
C GLU A 90 -0.01 -30.52 -45.49
N LEU A 91 -0.23 -31.71 -44.93
CA LEU A 91 -1.55 -32.16 -44.51
C LEU A 91 -2.09 -31.29 -43.37
N ASN A 92 -1.26 -30.90 -42.39
CA ASN A 92 -1.63 -29.99 -41.31
C ASN A 92 -2.02 -28.58 -41.82
N ASP A 93 -1.39 -28.09 -42.88
CA ASP A 93 -1.74 -26.81 -43.54
C ASP A 93 -2.96 -26.94 -44.49
N THR A 94 -3.44 -28.15 -44.78
CA THR A 94 -4.55 -28.41 -45.73
C THR A 94 -5.88 -28.81 -45.04
N TRP A 95 -5.93 -28.97 -43.72
CA TRP A 95 -7.18 -29.26 -42.97
C TRP A 95 -8.15 -28.05 -42.86
N GLU A 96 -7.92 -26.96 -43.61
CA GLU A 96 -8.78 -25.78 -43.69
C GLU A 96 -9.51 -25.66 -45.05
N GLU A 97 -9.58 -26.72 -45.87
CA GLU A 97 -10.48 -26.76 -47.04
C GLU A 97 -11.11 -28.15 -47.24
N ASP A 98 -12.07 -28.51 -46.37
CA ASP A 98 -13.15 -29.44 -46.71
C ASP A 98 -14.47 -28.83 -46.18
N GLU A 99 -15.09 -27.97 -46.98
CA GLU A 99 -16.53 -27.73 -46.88
C GLU A 99 -17.24 -29.00 -47.38
N ASP A 100 -17.69 -29.86 -46.46
CA ASP A 100 -18.86 -30.76 -46.60
C ASP A 100 -18.82 -31.85 -45.51
N ASP A 101 -19.13 -31.50 -44.25
CA ASP A 101 -19.82 -32.36 -43.24
C ASP A 101 -19.84 -31.67 -41.85
N LYS A 102 -20.52 -30.52 -41.76
CA LYS A 102 -20.97 -29.95 -40.48
C LYS A 102 -22.44 -29.54 -40.58
N GLU A 103 -23.31 -30.54 -40.66
CA GLU A 103 -24.70 -30.41 -40.23
C GLU A 103 -24.86 -31.44 -39.11
N ASP A 104 -24.73 -31.01 -37.84
CA ASP A 104 -25.27 -31.64 -36.61
C ASP A 104 -24.48 -31.32 -35.30
N GLU A 105 -23.55 -30.35 -35.27
CA GLU A 105 -22.88 -29.91 -34.02
C GLU A 105 -23.16 -28.44 -33.61
N ASP A 106 -23.97 -27.68 -34.36
CA ASP A 106 -24.24 -26.26 -34.06
C ASP A 106 -25.43 -26.03 -33.11
N GLU A 107 -26.31 -27.02 -32.91
CA GLU A 107 -27.50 -26.86 -32.05
C GLU A 107 -27.19 -27.01 -30.56
N ASP A 108 -26.16 -27.79 -30.18
CA ASP A 108 -25.82 -28.07 -28.76
C ASP A 108 -24.93 -26.97 -28.15
N GLU A 109 -23.98 -26.40 -28.90
CA GLU A 109 -23.16 -25.29 -28.42
C GLU A 109 -23.97 -24.00 -28.22
N GLY A 110 -24.95 -23.73 -29.08
CA GLY A 110 -25.83 -22.57 -28.94
C GLY A 110 -26.69 -22.63 -27.68
N ALA A 111 -27.20 -23.83 -27.34
CA ALA A 111 -27.99 -24.05 -26.14
C ALA A 111 -27.16 -23.92 -24.85
N VAL A 112 -25.89 -24.37 -24.87
CA VAL A 112 -24.96 -24.21 -23.73
C VAL A 112 -24.53 -22.76 -23.55
N LYS A 113 -24.25 -22.02 -24.64
CA LYS A 113 -23.94 -20.58 -24.59
C LYS A 113 -25.12 -19.77 -24.04
N GLU A 114 -26.35 -20.05 -24.51
CA GLU A 114 -27.55 -19.38 -24.02
C GLU A 114 -27.86 -19.72 -22.55
N GLN A 115 -27.59 -20.95 -22.10
CA GLN A 115 -27.69 -21.30 -20.67
C GLN A 115 -26.66 -20.54 -19.83
N ASN A 116 -25.41 -20.46 -20.28
CA ASN A 116 -24.36 -19.70 -19.59
C ASN A 116 -24.67 -18.20 -19.51
N GLU A 117 -25.25 -17.60 -20.55
CA GLU A 117 -25.69 -16.20 -20.54
C GLU A 117 -26.82 -15.98 -19.52
N ARG A 118 -27.79 -16.90 -19.44
CA ARG A 118 -28.85 -16.83 -18.43
C ARG A 118 -28.32 -16.98 -17.00
N ASP A 119 -27.38 -17.89 -16.79
CA ASP A 119 -26.75 -18.09 -15.48
C ASP A 119 -25.92 -16.85 -15.07
N LEU A 120 -25.25 -16.20 -16.03
CA LEU A 120 -24.53 -14.94 -15.80
C LEU A 120 -25.49 -13.80 -15.44
N ASP A 121 -26.62 -13.68 -16.13
CA ASP A 121 -27.66 -12.68 -15.83
C ASP A 121 -28.28 -12.89 -14.45
N GLU A 122 -28.50 -14.15 -14.03
CA GLU A 122 -29.00 -14.48 -12.70
C GLU A 122 -27.98 -14.09 -11.60
N LEU A 123 -26.70 -14.41 -11.80
CA LEU A 123 -25.62 -14.01 -10.88
C LEU A 123 -25.47 -12.49 -10.78
N LEU A 124 -25.56 -11.77 -11.90
CA LEU A 124 -25.52 -10.32 -11.92
C LEU A 124 -26.70 -9.71 -11.15
N GLN A 125 -27.90 -10.25 -11.32
CA GLN A 125 -29.07 -9.81 -10.55
C GLN A 125 -28.91 -10.07 -9.05
N GLU A 126 -28.35 -11.23 -8.67
CA GLU A 126 -28.05 -11.52 -7.26
C GLU A 126 -27.01 -10.54 -6.68
N GLU A 127 -25.98 -10.19 -7.45
CA GLU A 127 -24.96 -9.23 -7.01
C GLU A 127 -25.53 -7.81 -6.86
N ILE A 128 -26.38 -7.38 -7.80
CA ILE A 128 -27.13 -6.12 -7.68
C ILE A 128 -28.04 -6.13 -6.44
N GLN A 129 -28.72 -7.25 -6.16
CA GLN A 129 -29.56 -7.34 -4.95
C GLN A 129 -28.73 -7.34 -3.66
N LYS A 130 -27.59 -8.05 -3.63
CA LYS A 130 -26.68 -8.08 -2.48
C LYS A 130 -26.11 -6.69 -2.19
N THR A 131 -25.66 -5.98 -3.23
CA THR A 131 -25.14 -4.60 -3.10
C THR A 131 -26.23 -3.63 -2.64
N GLU A 132 -27.45 -3.72 -3.17
CA GLU A 132 -28.60 -2.92 -2.71
C GLU A 132 -28.95 -3.19 -1.24
N ILE A 133 -28.94 -4.46 -0.80
CA ILE A 133 -29.16 -4.82 0.61
C ILE A 133 -28.05 -4.24 1.48
N GLN A 134 -26.79 -4.34 1.05
CA GLN A 134 -25.65 -3.80 1.79
C GLN A 134 -25.74 -2.28 1.93
N ARG A 135 -26.10 -1.56 0.86
CA ARG A 135 -26.35 -0.11 0.91
C ARG A 135 -27.41 0.26 1.93
N ARG A 136 -28.51 -0.49 2.00
CA ARG A 136 -29.57 -0.25 3.00
C ARG A 136 -29.08 -0.49 4.43
N GLN A 137 -28.27 -1.53 4.65
CA GLN A 137 -27.66 -1.79 5.95
C GLN A 137 -26.70 -0.68 6.37
N ASP A 138 -25.93 -0.15 5.43
CA ASP A 138 -25.00 0.96 5.68
C ASP A 138 -25.75 2.27 6.00
N GLU A 139 -26.86 2.55 5.29
CA GLU A 139 -27.75 3.70 5.59
C GLU A 139 -28.40 3.58 6.98
N GLU A 140 -28.93 2.41 7.33
CA GLU A 140 -29.49 2.14 8.67
C GLU A 140 -28.42 2.28 9.76
N LEU A 141 -27.20 1.80 9.50
CA LEU A 141 -26.07 1.93 10.42
C LEU A 141 -25.65 3.40 10.61
N GLU A 142 -25.61 4.18 9.53
CA GLU A 142 -25.31 5.61 9.58
C GLU A 142 -26.37 6.37 10.39
N GLU A 143 -27.66 6.03 10.22
CA GLU A 143 -28.75 6.62 11.00
C GLU A 143 -28.62 6.28 12.49
N LEU A 144 -28.33 5.02 12.84
CA LEU A 144 -28.08 4.60 14.22
C LEU A 144 -26.87 5.32 14.83
N LEU A 145 -25.80 5.50 14.05
CA LEU A 145 -24.61 6.21 14.50
C LEU A 145 -24.90 7.70 14.75
N LYS A 146 -25.68 8.34 13.89
CA LYS A 146 -26.19 9.71 14.08
C LYS A 146 -27.04 9.81 15.35
N GLU A 147 -27.95 8.85 15.57
CA GLU A 147 -28.81 8.83 16.77
C GLU A 147 -27.99 8.63 18.06
N LEU A 148 -27.01 7.72 18.05
CA LEU A 148 -26.11 7.50 19.19
C LEU A 148 -25.30 8.75 19.51
N LYS A 149 -24.72 9.41 18.50
CA LYS A 149 -23.97 10.66 18.67
C LYS A 149 -24.85 11.76 19.27
N LYS A 150 -26.09 11.89 18.78
CA LYS A 150 -27.08 12.84 19.33
C LYS A 150 -27.46 12.52 20.77
N LYS A 151 -27.74 11.26 21.11
CA LYS A 151 -28.03 10.82 22.48
C LYS A 151 -26.86 11.09 23.43
N GLN A 152 -25.62 10.88 22.98
CA GLN A 152 -24.43 11.16 23.76
C GLN A 152 -24.26 12.66 24.03
N GLN A 153 -24.50 13.50 23.01
CA GLN A 153 -24.49 14.96 23.14
C GLN A 153 -25.60 15.46 24.08
N GLU A 154 -26.82 14.96 23.93
CA GLU A 154 -27.94 15.30 24.82
C GLU A 154 -27.65 14.89 26.26
N LYS A 155 -27.09 13.70 26.49
CA LYS A 155 -26.67 13.25 27.82
C LYS A 155 -25.53 14.10 28.40
N LYS A 156 -24.65 14.66 27.56
CA LYS A 156 -23.61 15.60 28.01
C LYS A 156 -24.24 16.93 28.42
N LEU A 157 -25.08 17.51 27.56
CA LEU A 157 -25.79 18.76 27.83
C LEU A 157 -26.64 18.68 29.11
N ARG A 158 -27.35 17.57 29.32
CA ARG A 158 -28.13 17.35 30.54
C ARG A 158 -27.26 17.33 31.80
N ARG A 159 -26.09 16.68 31.76
CA ARG A 159 -25.14 16.69 32.88
C ARG A 159 -24.59 18.08 33.14
N ASP A 160 -24.19 18.79 32.08
CA ASP A 160 -23.67 20.15 32.19
C ASP A 160 -24.74 21.10 32.79
N GLN A 161 -26.01 20.95 32.39
CA GLN A 161 -27.15 21.70 32.97
C GLN A 161 -27.38 21.36 34.45
N GLU A 162 -27.38 20.08 34.82
CA GLU A 162 -27.55 19.65 36.21
C GLU A 162 -26.41 20.18 37.10
N GLU A 163 -25.16 20.15 36.61
CA GLU A 163 -23.98 20.72 37.28
C GLU A 163 -24.09 22.25 37.43
N GLU A 164 -24.56 22.95 36.40
CA GLU A 164 -24.75 24.41 36.45
C GLU A 164 -25.87 24.79 37.43
N GLU A 165 -26.97 24.04 37.47
CA GLU A 165 -28.04 24.24 38.47
C GLU A 165 -27.56 23.99 39.89
N GLU A 166 -26.72 22.98 40.11
CA GLU A 166 -26.12 22.71 41.42
C GLU A 166 -25.19 23.85 41.85
N LYS A 167 -24.32 24.34 40.94
CA LYS A 167 -23.46 25.50 41.20
C LYS A 167 -24.26 26.73 41.60
N ARG A 168 -25.34 27.03 40.86
CA ARG A 168 -26.24 28.16 41.17
C ARG A 168 -26.91 28.01 42.54
N LYS A 169 -27.32 26.79 42.92
CA LYS A 169 -27.88 26.52 44.26
C LYS A 169 -26.85 26.76 45.35
N ASN A 170 -25.63 26.25 45.16
CA ASN A 170 -24.54 26.42 46.12
C ASN A 170 -24.14 27.89 46.28
N GLU A 171 -24.07 28.64 45.18
CA GLU A 171 -23.78 30.07 45.19
C GLU A 171 -24.88 30.87 45.94
N LEU A 172 -26.15 30.59 45.66
CA LEU A 172 -27.28 31.21 46.34
C LEU A 172 -27.28 30.91 47.84
N GLU A 173 -27.02 29.67 48.24
CA GLU A 173 -26.91 29.28 49.65
C GLU A 173 -25.82 30.08 50.36
N LEU A 174 -24.66 30.24 49.71
CA LEU A 174 -23.52 30.94 50.28
C LEU A 174 -23.74 32.47 50.35
N MET A 175 -24.46 33.06 49.40
CA MET A 175 -24.92 34.46 49.49
C MET A 175 -25.92 34.67 50.63
N VAL A 176 -26.86 33.73 50.82
CA VAL A 176 -27.84 33.79 51.92
C VAL A 176 -27.15 33.64 53.27
N GLU A 177 -26.18 32.74 53.40
CA GLU A 177 -25.38 32.58 54.63
C GLU A 177 -24.58 33.84 54.94
N LYS A 178 -23.92 34.43 53.93
CA LYS A 178 -23.22 35.71 54.06
C LYS A 178 -24.15 36.82 54.56
N GLU A 179 -25.34 36.95 53.99
CA GLU A 179 -26.30 37.97 54.40
C GLU A 179 -26.75 37.78 55.86
N LYS A 180 -26.93 36.53 56.31
CA LYS A 180 -27.26 36.22 57.71
C LYS A 180 -26.12 36.64 58.65
N VAL A 181 -24.89 36.27 58.34
CA VAL A 181 -23.71 36.63 59.16
C VAL A 181 -23.50 38.15 59.17
N GLU A 182 -23.71 38.83 58.05
CA GLU A 182 -23.60 40.30 57.97
C GLU A 182 -24.66 41.00 58.84
N LYS A 183 -25.90 40.49 58.88
CA LYS A 183 -26.97 41.00 59.76
C LYS A 183 -26.66 40.79 61.24
N GLU A 184 -26.24 39.58 61.62
CA GLU A 184 -25.83 39.27 63.02
C GLU A 184 -24.65 40.16 63.45
N LEU A 185 -23.67 40.34 62.58
CA LEU A 185 -22.53 41.22 62.85
C LEU A 185 -22.96 42.69 63.01
N ASN A 186 -23.93 43.16 62.21
CA ASN A 186 -24.46 44.52 62.36
C ASN A 186 -25.26 44.71 63.65
N GLU A 187 -26.06 43.72 64.06
CA GLU A 187 -26.79 43.73 65.34
C GLU A 187 -25.82 43.80 66.53
N LEU A 188 -24.75 43.00 66.53
CA LEU A 188 -23.68 43.06 67.53
C LEU A 188 -22.97 44.44 67.56
N LEU A 189 -22.78 45.06 66.39
CA LEU A 189 -22.23 46.41 66.26
C LEU A 189 -23.15 47.49 66.85
N GLU A 190 -24.47 47.34 66.71
CA GLU A 190 -25.47 48.25 67.28
C GLU A 190 -25.58 48.08 68.80
N GLU A 191 -25.55 46.86 69.32
CA GLU A 191 -25.51 46.61 70.76
C GLU A 191 -24.27 47.18 71.44
N GLN A 192 -23.10 47.08 70.80
CA GLN A 192 -21.84 47.64 71.31
C GLN A 192 -21.89 49.17 71.43
N LYS A 193 -22.65 49.87 70.57
CA LYS A 193 -22.83 51.32 70.67
C LYS A 193 -23.66 51.73 71.90
N ASN A 194 -24.49 50.81 72.40
CA ASN A 194 -25.38 51.05 73.53
C ASN A 194 -24.76 50.63 74.88
N ASP A 195 -23.87 49.62 74.91
CA ASP A 195 -23.19 49.12 76.13
C ASP A 195 -21.66 49.11 76.02
N THR A 196 -20.96 49.92 76.82
CA THR A 196 -19.55 50.30 76.58
C THR A 196 -18.48 49.30 77.05
N LYS A 197 -18.80 48.10 77.58
CA LYS A 197 -17.77 47.12 78.01
C LYS A 197 -18.36 45.75 78.36
N SER A 198 -18.32 44.82 77.41
CA SER A 198 -18.46 43.38 77.66
C SER A 198 -17.44 42.64 76.81
N TRP A 199 -16.39 42.10 77.44
CA TRP A 199 -15.30 41.36 76.78
C TRP A 199 -15.82 40.14 75.98
N ASN A 200 -16.90 39.50 76.44
CA ASN A 200 -17.53 38.39 75.71
C ASN A 200 -18.18 38.84 74.40
N LYS A 201 -18.81 40.02 74.36
CA LYS A 201 -19.42 40.57 73.13
C LYS A 201 -18.37 40.99 72.10
N GLU A 202 -17.22 41.47 72.58
CA GLU A 202 -16.09 41.82 71.72
C GLU A 202 -15.51 40.59 71.02
N LYS A 203 -15.37 39.47 71.75
CA LYS A 203 -14.92 38.19 71.21
C LYS A 203 -15.91 37.61 70.19
N GLU A 204 -17.22 37.65 70.48
CA GLU A 204 -18.26 37.16 69.57
C GLU A 204 -18.30 37.96 68.25
N LYS A 205 -18.07 39.27 68.32
CA LYS A 205 -17.94 40.12 67.13
C LYS A 205 -16.70 39.76 66.29
N GLU A 206 -15.56 39.49 66.93
CA GLU A 206 -14.34 39.07 66.25
C GLU A 206 -14.55 37.73 65.51
N GLU A 207 -15.16 36.74 66.18
CA GLU A 207 -15.54 35.46 65.58
C GLU A 207 -16.45 35.64 64.35
N LYS A 208 -17.47 36.51 64.44
CA LYS A 208 -18.38 36.82 63.32
C LYS A 208 -17.68 37.57 62.17
N GLN A 209 -16.69 38.41 62.47
CA GLN A 209 -15.87 39.06 61.45
C GLN A 209 -14.99 38.05 60.71
N GLU A 210 -14.43 37.07 61.42
CA GLU A 210 -13.67 35.98 60.82
C GLU A 210 -14.56 35.07 59.95
N GLU A 211 -15.77 34.70 60.44
CA GLU A 211 -16.76 33.94 59.65
C GLU A 211 -17.13 34.66 58.35
N LEU A 212 -17.39 35.98 58.42
CA LEU A 212 -17.72 36.79 57.25
C LEU A 212 -16.55 36.86 56.26
N GLN A 213 -15.31 37.03 56.74
CA GLN A 213 -14.12 37.02 55.90
C GLN A 213 -13.90 35.66 55.24
N GLU A 214 -14.13 34.56 55.95
CA GLU A 214 -14.01 33.22 55.40
C GLU A 214 -15.06 32.97 54.31
N LEU A 215 -16.31 33.39 54.53
CA LEU A 215 -17.40 33.31 53.54
C LEU A 215 -17.08 34.15 52.30
N MET A 216 -16.59 35.38 52.46
CA MET A 216 -16.13 36.22 51.35
C MET A 216 -15.03 35.54 50.53
N ARG A 217 -14.07 34.90 51.20
CA ARG A 217 -13.01 34.13 50.54
C ARG A 217 -13.53 32.89 49.82
N LYS A 218 -14.59 32.25 50.34
CA LYS A 218 -15.28 31.14 49.65
C LYS A 218 -16.01 31.63 48.40
N MET A 219 -16.75 32.74 48.44
CA MET A 219 -17.36 33.35 47.24
C MET A 219 -16.33 33.70 46.17
N GLU A 220 -15.23 34.33 46.57
CA GLU A 220 -14.18 34.76 45.64
C GLU A 220 -13.58 33.56 44.88
N ARG A 221 -13.36 32.43 45.57
CA ARG A 221 -12.90 31.20 44.93
C ARG A 221 -13.93 30.61 43.96
N VAL A 222 -15.22 30.63 44.30
CA VAL A 222 -16.29 30.15 43.41
C VAL A 222 -16.37 31.01 42.15
N GLN A 223 -16.30 32.33 42.28
CA GLN A 223 -16.25 33.25 41.12
C GLN A 223 -15.01 33.01 40.26
N GLU A 224 -13.84 32.86 40.86
CA GLU A 224 -12.59 32.60 40.12
C GLU A 224 -12.65 31.26 39.36
N GLU A 225 -13.27 30.23 39.95
CA GLU A 225 -13.47 28.93 39.29
C GLU A 225 -14.46 29.04 38.12
N GLU A 226 -15.57 29.76 38.28
CA GLU A 226 -16.56 30.00 37.22
C GLU A 226 -15.97 30.76 36.02
N GLU A 227 -15.07 31.71 36.25
CA GLU A 227 -14.40 32.45 35.17
C GLU A 227 -13.32 31.61 34.47
N LYS A 228 -12.57 30.79 35.22
CA LYS A 228 -11.47 29.99 34.68
C LYS A 228 -11.91 28.71 34.00
N GLU A 229 -13.01 28.11 34.42
CA GLU A 229 -13.53 26.87 33.84
C GLU A 229 -13.82 26.97 32.32
N PRO A 230 -14.57 27.97 31.80
CA PRO A 230 -14.82 28.11 30.37
C PRO A 230 -13.55 28.43 29.57
N GLN A 231 -12.60 29.18 30.14
CA GLN A 231 -11.31 29.43 29.49
C GLN A 231 -10.51 28.14 29.33
N ARG A 232 -10.39 27.33 30.39
CA ARG A 232 -9.72 26.02 30.34
C ARG A 232 -10.41 25.05 29.38
N LYS A 233 -11.75 25.04 29.34
CA LYS A 233 -12.51 24.22 28.38
C LYS A 233 -12.18 24.59 26.93
N ARG A 234 -12.16 25.89 26.60
CA ARG A 234 -11.80 26.38 25.26
C ARG A 234 -10.36 26.08 24.88
N GLU A 235 -9.41 26.22 25.81
CA GLU A 235 -8.01 25.88 25.58
C GLU A 235 -7.84 24.38 25.28
N MET A 236 -8.51 23.52 26.05
CA MET A 236 -8.48 22.08 25.85
C MET A 236 -9.15 21.65 24.54
N GLU A 237 -10.26 22.30 24.16
CA GLU A 237 -10.95 22.06 22.88
C GLU A 237 -10.06 22.46 21.70
N ASN A 238 -9.46 23.65 21.73
CA ASN A 238 -8.53 24.10 20.69
C ASN A 238 -7.32 23.18 20.54
N ALA A 239 -6.79 22.64 21.64
CA ALA A 239 -5.67 21.70 21.58
C ALA A 239 -6.08 20.36 20.96
N SER A 240 -7.31 19.90 21.22
CA SER A 240 -7.86 18.67 20.64
C SER A 240 -8.18 18.82 19.15
N ASP A 241 -8.77 19.94 18.76
CA ASP A 241 -9.09 20.25 17.37
C ASP A 241 -7.82 20.45 16.54
N GLU A 242 -6.81 21.13 17.09
CA GLU A 242 -5.52 21.32 16.41
C GLU A 242 -4.76 20.01 16.26
N ALA A 243 -4.78 19.13 17.27
CA ALA A 243 -4.18 17.80 17.15
C ALA A 243 -4.87 16.99 16.03
N THR A 244 -6.20 17.04 15.95
CA THR A 244 -6.96 16.34 14.91
C THR A 244 -6.64 16.89 13.52
N ARG A 245 -6.54 18.22 13.38
CA ARG A 245 -6.09 18.86 12.13
C ARG A 245 -4.67 18.52 11.72
N GLN A 246 -3.79 18.29 12.68
CA GLN A 246 -2.43 17.84 12.37
C GLN A 246 -2.45 16.43 11.77
N PHE A 247 -3.21 15.50 12.35
CA PHE A 247 -3.38 14.16 11.80
C PHE A 247 -4.03 14.16 10.41
N GLU A 248 -5.07 14.97 10.21
CA GLU A 248 -5.70 15.13 8.89
C GLU A 248 -4.72 15.69 7.87
N ARG A 249 -3.93 16.71 8.23
CA ARG A 249 -2.91 17.28 7.34
C ARG A 249 -1.79 16.29 7.02
N GLU A 250 -1.37 15.46 7.97
CA GLU A 250 -0.36 14.41 7.73
C GLU A 250 -0.90 13.36 6.75
N ARG A 251 -2.12 12.87 6.97
CA ARG A 251 -2.78 11.92 6.08
C ARG A 251 -2.98 12.47 4.66
N ASP A 252 -3.54 13.68 4.52
CA ASP A 252 -3.74 14.30 3.21
C ASP A 252 -2.40 14.61 2.51
N GLY A 253 -1.32 14.74 3.29
CA GLY A 253 0.04 14.90 2.79
C GLY A 253 0.63 13.59 2.25
N GLU A 254 0.42 12.48 2.96
CA GLU A 254 0.81 11.13 2.54
C GLU A 254 0.07 10.72 1.25
N GLU A 255 -1.26 10.91 1.21
CA GLU A 255 -2.08 10.62 0.01
C GLU A 255 -1.58 11.42 -1.22
N GLN A 256 -1.17 12.67 -1.04
CA GLN A 256 -0.60 13.50 -2.13
C GLN A 256 0.85 13.17 -2.51
N GLU A 257 1.61 12.50 -1.65
CA GLU A 257 2.95 12.00 -1.98
C GLU A 257 2.85 10.70 -2.76
N GLU A 258 1.93 9.80 -2.39
CA GLU A 258 1.64 8.56 -3.12
C GLU A 258 1.17 8.86 -4.55
N GLU A 259 0.20 9.76 -4.75
CA GLU A 259 -0.25 10.16 -6.10
C GLU A 259 0.90 10.69 -6.98
N LYS A 260 1.89 11.38 -6.40
CA LYS A 260 3.04 11.91 -7.15
C LYS A 260 4.14 10.89 -7.41
N GLU A 261 4.18 9.79 -6.66
CA GLU A 261 5.07 8.67 -6.96
C GLU A 261 4.49 7.81 -8.07
N GLU A 262 3.18 7.58 -8.06
CA GLU A 262 2.47 6.86 -9.15
C GLU A 262 2.59 7.59 -10.49
N ASP A 263 2.38 8.91 -10.53
CA ASP A 263 2.51 9.72 -11.76
C ASP A 263 3.94 9.62 -12.35
N ARG A 264 4.96 9.56 -11.49
CA ARG A 264 6.36 9.43 -11.92
C ARG A 264 6.71 8.04 -12.43
N GLN A 265 6.12 6.99 -11.85
CA GLN A 265 6.31 5.62 -12.33
C GLN A 265 5.64 5.43 -13.70
N HIS A 266 4.46 6.02 -13.89
CA HIS A 266 3.77 5.99 -15.17
C HIS A 266 4.57 6.69 -16.29
N ASP A 267 5.14 7.86 -16.01
CA ASP A 267 6.00 8.56 -16.97
C ASP A 267 7.27 7.74 -17.33
N GLU A 268 7.88 7.03 -16.36
CA GLU A 268 9.06 6.18 -16.62
C GLU A 268 8.70 4.92 -17.44
N GLU A 269 7.53 4.31 -17.21
CA GLU A 269 7.05 3.15 -18.00
C GLU A 269 6.71 3.55 -19.45
N GLU A 270 6.11 4.72 -19.68
CA GLU A 270 5.85 5.22 -21.04
C GLU A 270 7.15 5.48 -21.82
N GLU A 271 8.19 6.03 -21.18
CA GLU A 271 9.50 6.24 -21.82
C GLU A 271 10.18 4.90 -22.20
N GLU A 272 10.08 3.85 -21.35
CA GLU A 272 10.62 2.53 -21.65
C GLU A 272 9.88 1.84 -22.83
N GLU A 273 8.56 1.96 -22.92
CA GLU A 273 7.79 1.42 -24.05
C GLU A 273 8.12 2.12 -25.38
N GLU A 274 8.32 3.44 -25.38
CA GLU A 274 8.72 4.19 -26.58
C GLU A 274 10.10 3.74 -27.10
N ASP A 275 11.06 3.50 -26.20
CA ASP A 275 12.40 3.01 -26.56
C ASP A 275 12.34 1.59 -27.17
N GLU A 276 11.51 0.69 -26.62
CA GLU A 276 11.31 -0.67 -27.16
C GLU A 276 10.68 -0.66 -28.57
N ASP A 277 9.72 0.24 -28.82
CA ASP A 277 9.08 0.40 -30.13
C ASP A 277 10.06 0.93 -31.18
N GLU A 278 10.99 1.83 -30.82
CA GLU A 278 12.04 2.32 -31.71
C GLU A 278 13.02 1.19 -32.11
N GLU A 279 13.44 0.36 -31.15
CA GLU A 279 14.30 -0.79 -31.42
C GLU A 279 13.61 -1.79 -32.37
N LEU A 280 12.32 -2.03 -32.19
CA LEU A 280 11.54 -2.94 -33.03
C LEU A 280 11.43 -2.44 -34.47
N LEU A 281 11.26 -1.13 -34.66
CA LEU A 281 11.25 -0.49 -35.98
C LEU A 281 12.60 -0.61 -36.70
N GLU A 282 13.72 -0.50 -35.97
CA GLU A 282 15.06 -0.69 -36.54
C GLU A 282 15.26 -2.13 -37.03
N ILE A 283 14.85 -3.12 -36.23
CA ILE A 283 14.89 -4.54 -36.60
C ILE A 283 14.01 -4.82 -37.84
N GLU A 284 12.80 -4.25 -37.90
CA GLU A 284 11.92 -4.41 -39.07
C GLU A 284 12.57 -3.85 -40.34
N ALA A 285 13.22 -2.69 -40.25
CA ALA A 285 13.93 -2.08 -41.37
C ALA A 285 15.10 -2.95 -41.86
N GLU A 286 15.86 -3.56 -40.95
CA GLU A 286 16.92 -4.50 -41.29
C GLU A 286 16.36 -5.76 -41.98
N LEU A 287 15.26 -6.32 -41.49
CA LEU A 287 14.60 -7.48 -42.10
C LEU A 287 14.10 -7.17 -43.51
N ARG A 288 13.50 -5.99 -43.75
CA ARG A 288 13.10 -5.54 -45.09
C ARG A 288 14.30 -5.44 -46.04
N LYS A 289 15.45 -4.95 -45.54
CA LYS A 289 16.69 -4.85 -46.32
C LYS A 289 17.25 -6.22 -46.68
N VAL A 290 17.29 -7.15 -45.73
CA VAL A 290 17.72 -8.54 -45.96
C VAL A 290 16.79 -9.24 -46.95
N ALA A 291 15.47 -9.06 -46.80
CA ALA A 291 14.48 -9.60 -47.72
C ALA A 291 14.67 -9.06 -49.15
N ALA A 292 14.96 -7.77 -49.31
CA ALA A 292 15.26 -7.17 -50.62
C ALA A 292 16.53 -7.77 -51.25
N GLN A 293 17.60 -7.95 -50.46
CA GLN A 293 18.83 -8.60 -50.92
C GLN A 293 18.60 -10.06 -51.35
N LEU A 294 17.78 -10.81 -50.61
CA LEU A 294 17.38 -12.18 -50.97
C LEU A 294 16.55 -12.19 -52.26
N HIS A 295 15.65 -11.22 -52.44
CA HIS A 295 14.88 -11.07 -53.68
C HIS A 295 15.76 -10.75 -54.90
N GLU A 296 16.81 -9.95 -54.74
CA GLU A 296 17.79 -9.67 -55.80
C GLU A 296 18.60 -10.93 -56.16
N LEU A 297 19.06 -11.68 -55.16
CA LEU A 297 19.78 -12.95 -55.36
C LEU A 297 18.92 -14.01 -56.04
N ARG A 298 17.59 -13.99 -55.83
CA ARG A 298 16.64 -14.94 -56.44
C ARG A 298 16.23 -14.55 -57.87
N ARG A 299 16.52 -13.31 -58.29
CA ARG A 299 16.16 -12.77 -59.60
C ARG A 299 17.35 -12.70 -60.58
N GLY A 300 18.56 -12.95 -60.10
CA GLY A 300 19.76 -13.23 -60.90
C GLY A 300 19.90 -14.72 -61.20
#